data_AF-A0A522V6V2-F1
#
_entry.id   AF-A0A522V6V2-F1
#
_cell.length_a   1.000
_cell.length_b   1.000
_cell.length_c   1.000
_cell.angle_alpha   90.00
_cell.angle_beta   90.00
_cell.angle_gamma   90.00
#
_symmetry.space_group_name_H-M   'P 1'
#
loop_
_entity.id
_entity.type
_entity.pdbx_description
1 polymer ?
#
loop_
_entity_poly.entity_id
_entity_poly.type
_entity_poly.pdbx_seq_one_letter_code
_entity_poly.pdbx_strand_id
1 'polypeptide(L)'
;MRGRFTVCAWKRSGFKDQGEMMLSCHGALKEIKGSTDFVFVLAGNPNVGKSSIFNRLTGMGVVTANYPGKTVELNMATTTFKELRIGIIDLPGSYALSAVSEDQWVARRAVLDTSPDAAIMILDATNLARNLYMTLQFIDLGIPIVAALNLIDEAEKRNILTDTEKLSELLGIPV
;
A
#
# COMPACT_ATOMS: atom_id res chain seq x y z
N MET A 1 -10.64 -22.18 5.02
CA MET A 1 -9.23 -22.38 5.40
C MET A 1 -8.59 -21.01 5.62
N ARG A 2 -8.21 -20.65 6.85
CA ARG A 2 -7.53 -19.36 7.14
C ARG A 2 -6.05 -19.50 6.77
N GLY A 3 -5.62 -18.86 5.68
CA GLY A 3 -4.20 -18.79 5.35
C GLY A 3 -3.45 -17.99 6.40
N ARG A 4 -2.40 -18.56 7.01
CA ARG A 4 -1.52 -17.83 7.93
C ARG A 4 -0.50 -17.03 7.11
N PHE A 5 -0.50 -15.71 7.27
CA PHE A 5 0.63 -14.88 6.89
C PHE A 5 1.77 -15.14 7.88
N THR A 6 2.95 -15.43 7.36
CA THR A 6 4.15 -15.63 8.18
C THR A 6 5.11 -14.49 7.89
N VAL A 7 5.54 -13.80 8.94
CA VAL A 7 6.47 -12.67 8.83
C VAL A 7 7.88 -13.21 8.65
N CYS A 8 8.58 -12.77 7.61
CA CYS A 8 10.00 -13.07 7.43
C CYS A 8 10.85 -12.05 8.21
N ALA A 9 11.70 -12.53 9.11
CA ALA A 9 12.73 -11.69 9.71
C ALA A 9 13.80 -11.34 8.66
N TRP A 10 13.94 -10.05 8.36
CA TRP A 10 14.95 -9.56 7.42
C TRP A 10 16.35 -9.68 8.05
N LYS A 11 17.20 -10.57 7.50
CA LYS A 11 18.59 -10.72 7.95
C LYS A 11 19.43 -9.55 7.42
N ARG A 12 20.00 -8.74 8.34
CA ARG A 12 20.95 -7.64 8.07
C ARG A 12 22.28 -8.04 7.39
N SER A 13 22.42 -9.24 6.87
CA SER A 13 23.68 -9.76 6.31
C SER A 13 23.87 -9.32 4.86
N GLY A 14 24.27 -8.06 4.67
CA GLY A 14 24.59 -7.48 3.35
C GLY A 14 25.21 -6.08 3.38
N PHE A 15 25.14 -5.36 4.49
CA PHE A 15 25.84 -4.07 4.66
C PHE A 15 27.34 -4.30 4.92
N LYS A 16 28.14 -4.48 3.87
CA LYS A 16 29.59 -4.25 3.93
C LYS A 16 30.07 -3.46 2.71
N ASP A 17 30.56 -2.26 3.02
CA ASP A 17 31.46 -1.38 2.28
C ASP A 17 31.20 -1.14 0.79
N GLN A 18 30.33 -0.16 0.50
CA GLN A 18 30.61 0.91 -0.47
C GLN A 18 30.04 2.23 0.08
N GLY A 19 30.86 3.28 0.05
CA GLY A 19 30.63 4.55 0.76
C GLY A 19 29.30 5.25 0.44
N GLU A 20 28.75 5.92 1.45
CA GLU A 20 27.69 6.95 1.34
C GLU A 20 26.39 6.57 0.62
N MET A 21 25.98 5.30 0.63
CA MET A 21 24.60 4.93 0.31
C MET A 21 23.70 5.18 1.53
N MET A 22 23.49 6.45 1.85
CA MET A 22 22.47 6.90 2.81
C MET A 22 21.12 6.28 2.39
N LEU A 23 20.36 5.71 3.35
CA LEU A 23 19.10 4.98 3.15
C LEU A 23 18.11 5.71 2.21
N SER A 24 18.28 5.53 0.91
CA SER A 24 17.42 6.14 -0.09
C SER A 24 16.27 5.18 -0.38
N CYS A 25 15.04 5.70 -0.42
CA CYS A 25 13.87 4.91 -0.77
C CYS A 25 14.08 4.08 -2.05
N HIS A 26 14.74 4.63 -3.08
CA HIS A 26 15.00 3.91 -4.34
C HIS A 26 15.81 2.60 -4.14
N GLY A 27 16.78 2.58 -3.23
CA GLY A 27 17.53 1.36 -2.91
C GLY A 27 16.66 0.30 -2.26
N ALA A 28 15.86 0.70 -1.27
CA ALA A 28 14.96 -0.20 -0.54
C ALA A 28 13.84 -0.76 -1.44
N LEU A 29 13.24 0.06 -2.31
CA LEU A 29 12.22 -0.39 -3.26
C LEU A 29 12.78 -1.41 -4.26
N LYS A 30 14.00 -1.17 -4.77
CA LYS A 30 14.67 -2.08 -5.70
C LYS A 30 15.02 -3.42 -5.04
N GLU A 31 15.44 -3.40 -3.77
CA GLU A 31 15.74 -4.61 -3.02
C GLU A 31 14.49 -5.45 -2.75
N ILE A 32 13.38 -4.83 -2.35
CA ILE A 32 12.10 -5.54 -2.19
C ILE A 32 11.71 -6.21 -3.49
N LYS A 33 11.70 -5.46 -4.60
CA LYS A 33 11.38 -6.00 -5.92
C LYS A 33 12.29 -7.15 -6.34
N GLY A 34 13.58 -7.11 -5.98
CA GLY A 34 14.55 -8.17 -6.29
C GLY A 34 14.48 -9.40 -5.38
N SER A 35 13.76 -9.34 -4.26
CA SER A 35 13.77 -10.38 -3.23
C SER A 35 12.39 -11.01 -2.94
N THR A 36 11.36 -10.58 -3.65
CA THR A 36 9.97 -11.03 -3.48
C THR A 36 9.37 -11.50 -4.80
N ASP A 37 8.46 -12.47 -4.74
CA ASP A 37 7.72 -13.00 -5.89
C ASP A 37 6.66 -12.01 -6.39
N PHE A 38 6.05 -11.25 -5.47
CA PHE A 38 5.07 -10.21 -5.77
C PHE A 38 5.31 -8.96 -4.93
N VAL A 39 4.97 -7.79 -5.47
CA VAL A 39 4.99 -6.51 -4.78
C VAL A 39 3.60 -5.88 -4.85
N PHE A 40 3.01 -5.65 -3.67
CA PHE A 40 1.75 -4.95 -3.52
C PHE A 40 1.94 -3.60 -2.84
N VAL A 41 1.18 -2.61 -3.27
CA VAL A 41 1.09 -1.30 -2.61
C VAL A 41 -0.22 -1.18 -1.85
N LEU A 42 -0.18 -0.66 -0.63
CA LEU A 42 -1.37 -0.18 0.08
C LEU A 42 -1.55 1.30 -0.20
N ALA A 43 -2.72 1.65 -0.71
CA ALA A 43 -3.09 3.03 -0.99
C ALA A 43 -4.44 3.33 -0.34
N GLY A 44 -4.61 4.54 0.17
CA GLY A 44 -5.87 4.98 0.77
C GLY A 44 -5.77 6.42 1.25
N ASN A 45 -6.91 7.04 1.51
CA ASN A 45 -6.92 8.37 2.11
C ASN A 45 -6.28 8.33 3.53
N PRO A 46 -5.85 9.47 4.08
CA PRO A 46 -5.50 9.54 5.49
C PRO A 46 -6.62 9.00 6.39
N ASN A 47 -6.26 8.33 7.49
CA ASN A 47 -7.17 7.86 8.54
C ASN A 47 -8.20 6.78 8.15
N VAL A 48 -8.05 6.12 7.00
CA VAL A 48 -8.95 5.02 6.56
C VAL A 48 -8.60 3.65 7.13
N GLY A 49 -7.67 3.58 8.09
CA GLY A 49 -7.18 2.32 8.68
C GLY A 49 -6.10 1.59 7.86
N LYS A 50 -5.52 2.25 6.86
CA LYS A 50 -4.42 1.73 6.03
C LYS A 50 -3.27 1.16 6.85
N SER A 51 -2.75 1.91 7.83
CA SER A 51 -1.65 1.46 8.69
C SER A 51 -2.04 0.27 9.58
N SER A 52 -3.31 0.17 9.99
CA SER A 52 -3.80 -1.00 10.75
C SER A 52 -3.79 -2.27 9.90
N ILE A 53 -4.18 -2.17 8.63
CA ILE A 53 -4.11 -3.29 7.68
C ILE A 53 -2.66 -3.64 7.36
N PHE A 54 -1.82 -2.64 7.10
CA PHE A 54 -0.38 -2.83 6.87
C PHE A 54 0.23 -3.66 8.01
N ASN A 55 0.07 -3.22 9.25
CA ASN A 55 0.63 -3.90 10.42
C ASN A 55 0.10 -5.33 10.59
N ARG A 56 -1.15 -5.60 10.21
CA ARG A 56 -1.71 -6.96 10.25
C ARG A 56 -1.12 -7.88 9.18
N LEU A 57 -0.80 -7.35 8.01
CA LEU A 57 -0.20 -8.11 6.91
C LEU A 57 1.30 -8.37 7.13
N THR A 58 2.00 -7.42 7.75
CA THR A 58 3.46 -7.39 7.84
C THR A 58 4.00 -7.79 9.21
N GLY A 59 3.27 -7.53 10.28
CA GLY A 59 3.70 -7.82 11.66
C GLY A 59 4.98 -7.06 12.05
N MET A 60 6.12 -7.74 12.05
CA MET A 60 7.44 -7.20 12.45
C MET A 60 8.35 -7.03 11.22
N GLY A 61 9.45 -6.28 11.37
CA GLY A 61 10.44 -6.14 10.29
C GLY A 61 10.08 -5.10 9.22
N VAL A 62 9.30 -4.09 9.61
CA VAL A 62 9.03 -2.91 8.78
C VAL A 62 10.31 -2.08 8.64
N VAL A 63 10.62 -1.71 7.41
CA VAL A 63 11.66 -0.77 7.05
C VAL A 63 10.99 0.54 6.65
N THR A 64 11.40 1.62 7.32
CA THR A 64 10.96 2.98 6.99
C THR A 64 12.10 3.71 6.31
N ALA A 65 11.83 4.31 5.15
CA ALA A 65 12.82 5.08 4.39
C ALA A 65 12.21 6.37 3.83
N ASN A 66 13.00 7.43 3.78
CA ASN A 66 12.61 8.70 3.18
C ASN A 66 12.83 8.70 1.66
N TYR A 67 11.96 9.37 0.92
CA TYR A 67 12.26 9.69 -0.48
C TYR A 67 13.44 10.68 -0.55
N PRO A 68 14.39 10.54 -1.50
CA PRO A 68 15.50 11.47 -1.62
C PRO A 68 15.03 12.94 -1.70
N GLY A 69 15.52 13.77 -0.78
CA GLY A 69 15.17 15.18 -0.71
C GLY A 69 13.74 15.47 -0.24
N LYS A 70 13.08 14.49 0.40
CA LYS A 70 11.72 14.62 0.95
C LYS A 70 11.68 14.18 2.41
N THR A 71 10.76 14.78 3.15
CA THR A 71 10.48 14.45 4.56
C THR A 71 9.41 13.35 4.70
N VAL A 72 8.85 12.92 3.58
CA VAL A 72 7.80 11.91 3.54
C VAL A 72 8.42 10.52 3.54
N GLU A 73 8.04 9.75 4.54
CA GLU A 73 8.47 8.38 4.77
C GLU A 73 7.60 7.37 4.02
N LEU A 74 8.24 6.29 3.57
CA LEU A 74 7.59 5.09 3.05
C LEU A 74 7.89 3.93 3.97
N ASN A 75 6.83 3.24 4.41
CA ASN A 75 6.95 2.01 5.17
C ASN A 75 6.88 0.82 4.22
N MET A 76 7.78 -0.12 4.39
CA MET A 76 7.87 -1.28 3.54
C MET A 76 8.16 -2.51 4.38
N ALA A 77 7.65 -3.67 3.98
CA ALA A 77 7.94 -4.92 4.64
C ALA A 77 7.82 -6.09 3.67
N THR A 78 8.28 -7.26 4.12
CA THR A 78 8.09 -8.52 3.40
C THR A 78 7.30 -9.50 4.27
N THR A 79 6.37 -10.21 3.65
CA THR A 79 5.57 -11.25 4.29
C THR A 79 5.57 -12.51 3.42
N THR A 80 5.06 -13.61 3.95
CA THR A 80 4.96 -14.87 3.22
C THR A 80 3.53 -15.41 3.28
N PHE A 81 3.00 -15.80 2.11
CA PHE A 81 1.69 -16.42 1.97
C PHE A 81 1.76 -17.57 0.97
N LYS A 82 1.37 -18.78 1.40
CA LYS A 82 1.45 -20.00 0.57
C LYS A 82 2.80 -20.15 -0.14
N GLU A 83 3.88 -20.02 0.64
CA GLU A 83 5.29 -20.11 0.19
C GLU A 83 5.79 -18.94 -0.69
N LEU A 84 4.91 -18.06 -1.16
CA LEU A 84 5.28 -16.86 -1.91
C LEU A 84 5.74 -15.75 -0.97
N ARG A 85 6.86 -15.12 -1.31
CA ARG A 85 7.35 -13.90 -0.70
C ARG A 85 6.68 -12.70 -1.32
N ILE A 86 6.08 -11.87 -0.48
CA ILE A 86 5.29 -10.72 -0.89
C ILE A 86 5.92 -9.47 -0.27
N GLY A 87 6.30 -8.52 -1.10
CA GLY A 87 6.63 -7.16 -0.71
C GLY A 87 5.36 -6.36 -0.51
N ILE A 88 5.26 -5.64 0.61
CA ILE A 88 4.14 -4.74 0.91
C ILE A 88 4.70 -3.37 1.17
N ILE A 89 4.18 -2.38 0.44
CA ILE A 89 4.63 -0.99 0.49
C ILE A 89 3.44 -0.12 0.89
N ASP A 90 3.57 0.57 2.02
CA ASP A 90 2.57 1.51 2.50
C ASP A 90 2.80 2.89 1.88
N LEU A 91 1.92 3.31 0.97
CA LEU A 91 2.02 4.66 0.41
C LEU A 91 1.59 5.71 1.44
N PRO A 92 2.10 6.94 1.38
CA PRO A 92 1.62 8.04 2.21
C PRO A 92 0.12 8.19 2.04
N GLY A 93 -0.59 8.41 3.15
CA GLY A 93 -2.02 8.68 3.10
C GLY A 93 -2.26 9.94 2.28
N SER A 94 -2.92 9.82 1.14
CA SER A 94 -3.14 10.95 0.24
C SER A 94 -4.53 10.91 -0.37
N TYR A 95 -5.01 12.09 -0.79
CA TYR A 95 -6.34 12.22 -1.38
C TYR A 95 -6.38 11.95 -2.89
N ALA A 96 -5.20 11.90 -3.53
CA ALA A 96 -5.02 11.73 -4.97
C ALA A 96 -3.55 11.41 -5.29
N LEU A 97 -3.28 10.86 -6.47
CA LEU A 97 -1.95 10.73 -7.06
C LEU A 97 -1.52 11.96 -7.87
N SER A 98 -2.07 13.15 -7.57
CA SER A 98 -1.59 14.40 -8.16
C SER A 98 -0.19 14.76 -7.61
N ALA A 99 0.48 15.77 -8.15
CA ALA A 99 1.81 16.18 -7.65
C ALA A 99 1.75 17.50 -6.88
N VAL A 100 0.62 17.78 -6.22
CA VAL A 100 0.36 19.08 -5.59
C VAL A 100 0.96 19.17 -4.18
N SER A 101 0.97 18.06 -3.44
CA SER A 101 1.69 17.95 -2.17
C SER A 101 2.83 16.93 -2.25
N GLU A 102 3.76 17.01 -1.30
CA GLU A 102 4.88 16.07 -1.22
C GLU A 102 4.40 14.63 -1.05
N ASP A 103 3.38 14.39 -0.23
CA ASP A 103 2.79 13.06 0.00
C ASP A 103 2.27 12.44 -1.30
N GLN A 104 1.54 13.23 -2.09
CA GLN A 104 0.98 12.74 -3.35
C GLN A 104 2.07 12.50 -4.39
N TRP A 105 3.09 13.37 -4.43
CA TRP A 105 4.25 13.18 -5.30
C TRP A 105 5.02 11.90 -4.94
N VAL A 106 5.27 11.67 -3.64
CA VAL A 106 5.95 10.45 -3.16
C VAL A 106 5.11 9.21 -3.42
N ALA A 107 3.79 9.25 -3.18
CA ALA A 107 2.90 8.14 -3.51
C ALA A 107 2.96 7.79 -5.00
N ARG A 108 2.83 8.79 -5.88
CA ARG A 108 2.92 8.59 -7.33
C ARG A 108 4.28 8.04 -7.73
N ARG A 109 5.36 8.58 -7.19
CA ARG A 109 6.71 8.18 -7.55
C ARG A 109 7.01 6.75 -7.07
N ALA A 110 6.59 6.38 -5.87
CA ALA A 110 6.71 5.03 -5.35
C ALA A 110 5.96 4.01 -6.22
N VAL A 111 4.73 4.32 -6.66
CA VAL A 111 3.97 3.45 -7.59
C VAL A 111 4.74 3.24 -8.91
N LEU A 112 5.27 4.32 -9.50
CA LEU A 112 6.02 4.22 -10.76
C LEU A 112 7.33 3.42 -10.59
N ASP A 113 8.10 3.71 -9.54
CA ASP A 113 9.42 3.09 -9.32
C ASP A 113 9.31 1.62 -8.89
N THR A 114 8.23 1.25 -8.22
CA THR A 114 7.97 -0.15 -7.85
C THR A 114 7.36 -0.93 -9.00
N SER A 115 6.48 -0.30 -9.79
CA SER A 115 5.62 -0.97 -10.77
C SER A 115 4.94 -2.19 -10.14
N PRO A 116 4.02 -1.98 -9.18
CA PRO A 116 3.49 -3.04 -8.34
C PRO A 116 2.63 -4.01 -9.14
N ASP A 117 2.59 -5.28 -8.72
CA ASP A 117 1.74 -6.31 -9.32
C ASP A 117 0.26 -6.05 -9.06
N ALA A 118 -0.06 -5.43 -7.92
CA ALA A 118 -1.39 -4.93 -7.63
C ALA A 118 -1.38 -3.83 -6.55
N ALA A 119 -2.43 -3.02 -6.54
CA ALA A 119 -2.73 -2.08 -5.47
C ALA A 119 -3.91 -2.59 -4.63
N ILE A 120 -3.78 -2.46 -3.31
CA ILE A 120 -4.87 -2.71 -2.35
C ILE A 120 -5.38 -1.33 -1.91
N MET A 121 -6.55 -0.96 -2.40
CA MET A 121 -7.19 0.33 -2.12
C MET A 121 -8.01 0.23 -0.84
N ILE A 122 -7.54 0.85 0.23
CA ILE A 122 -8.25 0.89 1.51
C ILE A 122 -9.28 2.03 1.46
N LEU A 123 -10.56 1.67 1.49
CA LEU A 123 -11.68 2.61 1.34
C LEU A 123 -12.42 2.76 2.67
N ASP A 124 -12.73 3.99 3.07
CA ASP A 124 -13.61 4.26 4.23
C ASP A 124 -15.09 4.21 3.81
N ALA A 125 -15.83 3.23 4.35
CA ALA A 125 -17.25 3.03 4.10
C ALA A 125 -18.12 4.22 4.55
N THR A 126 -17.66 5.01 5.52
CA THR A 126 -18.38 6.20 6.00
C THR A 126 -18.27 7.38 5.02
N ASN A 127 -17.31 7.35 4.11
CA ASN A 127 -17.05 8.43 3.15
C ASN A 127 -16.52 7.92 1.81
N LEU A 128 -17.29 7.02 1.19
CA LEU A 128 -16.85 6.33 -0.02
C LEU A 128 -16.53 7.28 -1.18
N ALA A 129 -17.37 8.30 -1.42
CA ALA A 129 -17.21 9.25 -2.53
C ALA A 129 -15.82 9.93 -2.55
N ARG A 130 -15.29 10.28 -1.37
CA ARG A 130 -13.94 10.86 -1.24
C ARG A 130 -12.84 9.87 -1.61
N ASN A 131 -13.01 8.61 -1.21
CA ASN A 131 -12.03 7.55 -1.43
C ASN A 131 -11.99 7.08 -2.91
N LEU A 132 -13.13 7.11 -3.58
CA LEU A 132 -13.23 6.70 -4.99
C LEU A 132 -12.42 7.60 -5.91
N TYR A 133 -12.18 8.87 -5.57
CA TYR A 133 -11.39 9.77 -6.42
C TYR A 133 -9.98 9.23 -6.71
N MET A 134 -9.27 8.76 -5.67
CA MET A 134 -7.94 8.16 -5.86
C MET A 134 -8.03 6.77 -6.48
N THR A 135 -9.08 6.00 -6.16
CA THR A 135 -9.30 4.66 -6.73
C THR A 135 -9.43 4.71 -8.25
N LEU A 136 -10.21 5.67 -8.77
CA LEU A 136 -10.37 5.87 -10.20
C LEU A 136 -9.04 6.20 -10.89
N GLN A 137 -8.15 6.98 -10.24
CA GLN A 137 -6.83 7.27 -10.80
C GLN A 137 -5.95 6.01 -10.90
N PHE A 138 -6.01 5.10 -9.93
CA PHE A 138 -5.32 3.82 -10.03
C PHE A 138 -5.90 2.95 -11.15
N ILE A 139 -7.23 2.97 -11.35
CA ILE A 139 -7.91 2.26 -12.45
C ILE A 139 -7.41 2.81 -13.79
N ASP A 140 -7.35 4.13 -13.94
CA ASP A 140 -6.88 4.80 -15.16
C ASP A 140 -5.40 4.49 -15.48
N LEU A 141 -4.59 4.24 -14.45
CA LEU A 141 -3.19 3.81 -14.61
C LEU A 141 -3.05 2.35 -15.07
N GLY A 142 -4.14 1.59 -15.13
CA GLY A 142 -4.14 0.19 -15.55
C GLY A 142 -3.44 -0.76 -14.57
N ILE A 143 -3.27 -0.33 -13.32
CA ILE A 143 -2.70 -1.17 -12.27
C ILE A 143 -3.80 -2.14 -11.83
N PRO A 144 -3.53 -3.44 -11.63
CA PRO A 144 -4.50 -4.36 -11.03
C PRO A 144 -4.88 -3.91 -9.61
N ILE A 145 -6.17 -3.88 -9.29
CA ILE A 145 -6.64 -3.36 -8.00
C ILE A 145 -7.55 -4.37 -7.32
N VAL A 146 -7.43 -4.42 -5.99
CA VAL A 146 -8.50 -4.89 -5.10
C VAL A 146 -8.84 -3.76 -4.12
N ALA A 147 -10.12 -3.47 -3.95
CA ALA A 147 -10.59 -2.58 -2.90
C ALA A 147 -10.79 -3.38 -1.61
N ALA A 148 -10.45 -2.77 -0.48
CA ALA A 148 -10.71 -3.29 0.85
C ALA A 148 -11.56 -2.26 1.59
N LEU A 149 -12.86 -2.52 1.67
CA LEU A 149 -13.79 -1.63 2.36
C LEU A 149 -13.61 -1.77 3.88
N ASN A 150 -13.30 -0.66 4.54
CA ASN A 150 -13.02 -0.57 5.97
C ASN A 150 -14.01 0.37 6.67
N LEU A 151 -14.03 0.35 8.00
CA LEU A 151 -14.93 1.17 8.85
C LEU A 151 -16.43 0.91 8.58
N ILE A 152 -16.76 -0.33 8.22
CA ILE A 152 -18.14 -0.77 7.94
C ILE A 152 -19.01 -0.65 9.21
N ASP A 153 -18.47 -0.99 10.37
CA ASP A 153 -19.16 -0.88 11.66
C ASP A 153 -19.51 0.58 12.01
N GLU A 154 -18.62 1.52 11.71
CA GLU A 154 -18.88 2.95 11.86
C GLU A 154 -19.88 3.48 10.82
N ALA A 155 -19.89 2.91 9.61
CA ALA A 155 -20.87 3.24 8.57
C ALA A 155 -22.27 2.80 8.99
N GLU A 156 -22.41 1.57 9.50
CA GLU A 156 -23.67 1.02 10.02
C GLU A 156 -24.23 1.87 11.16
N LYS A 157 -23.40 2.29 12.13
CA LYS A 157 -23.82 3.21 13.22
C LYS A 157 -24.38 4.54 12.70
N ARG A 158 -23.95 4.97 11.51
CA ARG A 158 -24.42 6.19 10.83
C ARG A 158 -25.57 5.93 9.86
N ASN A 159 -26.11 4.72 9.80
CA ASN A 159 -27.12 4.27 8.84
C ASN A 159 -26.65 4.40 7.37
N ILE A 160 -25.35 4.26 7.13
CA ILE A 160 -24.77 4.20 5.79
C ILE A 160 -24.65 2.72 5.40
N LEU A 161 -25.51 2.27 4.49
CA LEU A 161 -25.47 0.93 3.94
C LEU A 161 -24.65 0.92 2.66
N THR A 162 -23.64 0.03 2.59
CA THR A 162 -22.80 -0.11 1.40
C THR A 162 -23.06 -1.46 0.74
N ASP A 163 -23.45 -1.44 -0.53
CA ASP A 163 -23.61 -2.62 -1.37
C ASP A 163 -22.27 -2.91 -2.07
N THR A 164 -21.51 -3.86 -1.54
CA THR A 164 -20.17 -4.21 -2.03
C THR A 164 -20.22 -4.90 -3.39
N GLU A 165 -21.26 -5.69 -3.66
CA GLU A 165 -21.43 -6.37 -4.96
C GLU A 165 -21.67 -5.35 -6.06
N LYS A 166 -22.61 -4.42 -5.83
CA LYS A 166 -22.89 -3.34 -6.77
C LYS A 166 -21.70 -2.40 -6.93
N LEU A 167 -20.97 -2.12 -5.85
CA LEU A 167 -19.75 -1.30 -5.94
C LEU A 167 -18.68 -1.99 -6.80
N SER A 168 -18.50 -3.30 -6.62
CA SER A 168 -17.58 -4.11 -7.42
C SER A 168 -17.95 -4.11 -8.91
N GLU A 169 -19.24 -4.28 -9.22
CA GLU A 169 -19.77 -4.22 -10.59
C GLU A 169 -19.50 -2.85 -11.24
N LEU A 170 -19.80 -1.75 -10.52
CA LEU A 170 -19.63 -0.39 -11.03
C LEU A 170 -18.17 -0.01 -11.26
N LEU A 171 -17.27 -0.47 -10.39
CA LEU A 171 -15.84 -0.15 -10.49
C LEU A 171 -15.08 -1.13 -11.40
N GLY A 172 -15.64 -2.31 -11.68
CA GLY A 172 -14.96 -3.37 -12.44
C GLY A 172 -13.77 -4.00 -11.71
N ILE A 173 -13.71 -3.86 -10.38
CA ILE A 173 -12.65 -4.39 -9.51
C ILE A 173 -13.25 -5.18 -8.35
N PRO A 174 -12.54 -6.15 -7.76
CA PRO A 174 -12.99 -6.79 -6.52
C PRO A 174 -13.05 -5.79 -5.36
N VAL A 175 -14.10 -5.89 -4.54
CA VAL A 175 -14.35 -5.06 -3.34
C VAL A 175 -14.60 -5.96 -2.13
#